data_AF-A0A485BDR7-F1
#
_entry.id   AF-A0A485BDR7-F1
#
_cell.length_a   1.000
_cell.length_b   1.000
_cell.length_c   1.000
_cell.angle_alpha   90.00
_cell.angle_beta   90.00
_cell.angle_gamma   90.00
#
_symmetry.space_group_name_H-M   'P 1'
#
loop_
_entity.id
_entity.type
_entity.pdbx_description
1 polymer ?
#
loop_
_entity_poly.entity_id
_entity_poly.type
_entity_poly.pdbx_seq_one_letter_code
_entity_poly.pdbx_strand_id
1 'polypeptide(L)'
;MNYRGFTFPLWGFLANTDISYDPQKIDAQTCVAWMDNYRAGLSHQQQLRMFNQLDSHDTARFKSLLGKDVARLPLAVVWLFCWPGVPCIYYGDEVGVDGNNDPFCRKPFPWDPALQDATLLGLYKRMAKLRKANQALRYGGCQVIYAGRKRGGICSGV
;
A
#
# COMPACT_ATOMS: atom_id res chain seq x y z
N MET A 1 -0.63 -11.62 -8.96
CA MET A 1 -0.57 -10.84 -7.69
C MET A 1 0.77 -10.14 -7.60
N ASN A 2 0.80 -8.84 -7.36
CA ASN A 2 2.01 -8.01 -7.46
C ASN A 2 2.78 -7.87 -6.13
N TYR A 3 3.14 -8.98 -5.51
CA TYR A 3 3.86 -8.94 -4.23
C TYR A 3 5.24 -8.29 -4.36
N ARG A 4 6.01 -8.72 -5.37
CA ARG A 4 7.39 -8.26 -5.59
C ARG A 4 7.50 -6.81 -6.08
N GLY A 5 6.53 -6.33 -6.86
CA GLY A 5 6.57 -4.99 -7.46
C GLY A 5 5.76 -3.93 -6.74
N PHE A 6 4.92 -4.32 -5.77
CA PHE A 6 4.07 -3.38 -5.04
C PHE A 6 4.07 -3.67 -3.54
N THR A 7 3.64 -4.86 -3.11
CA THR A 7 3.40 -5.15 -1.68
C THR A 7 4.67 -5.06 -0.83
N PHE A 8 5.73 -5.81 -1.16
CA PHE A 8 6.96 -5.86 -0.36
C PHE A 8 7.77 -4.57 -0.33
N PRO A 9 8.00 -3.84 -1.45
CA PRO A 9 8.66 -2.54 -1.35
C PRO A 9 7.85 -1.56 -0.50
N LEU A 10 6.52 -1.59 -0.58
CA LEU A 10 5.67 -0.73 0.24
C LEU A 10 5.73 -1.09 1.74
N TRP A 11 5.82 -2.38 2.07
CA TRP A 11 6.03 -2.84 3.45
C TRP A 11 7.38 -2.39 4.01
N GLY A 12 8.47 -2.58 3.26
CA GLY A 12 9.80 -2.14 3.69
C GLY A 12 9.87 -0.64 3.93
N PHE A 13 9.13 0.16 3.13
CA PHE A 13 9.14 1.61 3.25
C PHE A 13 8.20 2.13 4.35
N LEU A 14 6.96 1.63 4.41
CA LEU A 14 5.93 2.14 5.32
C LEU A 14 5.88 1.40 6.64
N ALA A 15 5.98 0.07 6.63
CA ALA A 15 5.88 -0.80 7.81
C ALA A 15 7.23 -1.22 8.41
N ASN A 16 8.33 -0.90 7.72
CA ASN A 16 9.70 -1.26 8.12
C ASN A 16 9.91 -2.78 8.31
N THR A 17 9.27 -3.61 7.49
CA THR A 17 9.34 -5.07 7.58
C THR A 17 9.33 -5.72 6.20
N ASP A 18 9.85 -6.94 6.10
CA ASP A 18 9.78 -7.76 4.90
C ASP A 18 8.71 -8.86 4.99
N ILE A 19 8.72 -9.80 4.04
CA ILE A 19 7.77 -10.93 3.99
C ILE A 19 7.95 -11.93 5.15
N SER A 20 9.18 -12.07 5.67
CA SER A 20 9.52 -12.95 6.79
C SER A 20 9.25 -12.30 8.15
N TYR A 21 8.73 -11.06 8.14
CA TYR A 21 8.60 -10.18 9.31
C TYR A 21 9.94 -9.71 9.88
N ASP A 22 11.02 -9.85 9.13
CA ASP A 22 12.32 -9.35 9.53
C ASP A 22 12.34 -7.82 9.38
N PRO A 23 13.00 -7.07 10.30
CA PRO A 23 13.08 -5.63 10.21
C PRO A 23 13.79 -5.18 8.92
N GLN A 24 13.04 -4.57 7.99
CA GLN A 24 13.58 -4.07 6.74
C GLN A 24 13.31 -2.57 6.64
N LYS A 25 14.37 -1.78 6.49
CA LYS A 25 14.32 -0.34 6.66
C LYS A 25 14.83 0.36 5.40
N ILE A 26 13.99 0.48 4.38
CA ILE A 26 14.35 1.15 3.12
C ILE A 26 13.94 2.62 3.11
N ASP A 27 14.67 3.45 2.38
CA ASP A 27 14.34 4.86 2.15
C ASP A 27 13.46 5.03 0.89
N ALA A 28 12.99 6.25 0.64
CA ALA A 28 12.10 6.53 -0.49
C ALA A 28 12.79 6.25 -1.84
N GLN A 29 14.09 6.53 -1.96
CA GLN A 29 14.85 6.29 -3.19
C GLN A 29 14.94 4.79 -3.49
N THR A 30 15.21 3.97 -2.48
CA THR A 30 15.33 2.52 -2.60
C THR A 30 13.97 1.89 -2.89
N CYS A 31 12.90 2.33 -2.22
CA CYS A 31 11.53 1.88 -2.47
C CYS A 31 11.12 2.12 -3.93
N VAL A 32 11.29 3.36 -4.40
CA VAL A 32 10.89 3.72 -5.76
C VAL A 32 11.77 3.03 -6.80
N ALA A 33 13.08 2.97 -6.59
CA ALA A 33 14.00 2.25 -7.49
C ALA A 33 13.62 0.77 -7.61
N TRP A 34 13.25 0.11 -6.52
CA TRP A 34 12.74 -1.26 -6.57
C TRP A 34 11.47 -1.35 -7.43
N MET A 35 10.45 -0.55 -7.11
CA MET A 35 9.17 -0.59 -7.82
C MET A 35 9.34 -0.29 -9.32
N ASP A 36 10.15 0.69 -9.69
CA ASP A 36 10.42 1.04 -11.09
C ASP A 36 11.24 -0.03 -11.81
N ASN A 37 12.28 -0.60 -11.19
CA ASN A 37 13.06 -1.67 -11.80
C ASN A 37 12.21 -2.92 -12.06
N TYR A 38 11.33 -3.29 -11.12
CA TYR A 38 10.41 -4.41 -11.32
C TYR A 38 9.44 -4.12 -12.48
N ARG A 39 8.88 -2.91 -12.50
CA ARG A 39 7.93 -2.47 -13.54
C ARG A 39 8.59 -2.40 -14.92
N ALA A 40 9.85 -2.00 -15.01
CA ALA A 40 10.61 -1.90 -16.27
C ALA A 40 10.80 -3.27 -16.96
N GLY A 41 10.78 -4.37 -16.21
CA GLY A 41 10.84 -5.72 -16.76
C GLY A 41 9.52 -6.23 -17.38
N LEU A 42 8.43 -5.47 -17.29
CA LEU A 42 7.11 -5.83 -17.78
C LEU A 42 6.70 -4.95 -18.96
N SER A 43 5.97 -5.51 -19.93
CA SER A 43 5.34 -4.70 -20.97
C SER A 43 4.34 -3.70 -20.37
N HIS A 44 4.15 -2.55 -21.00
CA HIS A 44 3.23 -1.53 -20.49
C HIS A 44 1.81 -2.07 -20.22
N GLN A 45 1.30 -2.94 -21.10
CA GLN A 45 -0.01 -3.59 -20.91
C GLN A 45 -0.05 -4.47 -19.65
N GLN A 46 1.03 -5.20 -19.35
CA GLN A 46 1.11 -6.00 -18.12
C GLN A 46 1.18 -5.08 -16.89
N GLN A 47 1.97 -4.01 -16.92
CA GLN A 47 2.08 -3.05 -15.82
C GLN A 47 0.70 -2.53 -15.38
N LEU A 48 -0.16 -2.17 -16.35
CA LEU A 48 -1.51 -1.66 -16.07
C LEU A 48 -2.51 -2.72 -15.57
N ARG A 49 -2.20 -4.01 -15.75
CA ARG A 49 -3.09 -5.14 -15.41
C ARG A 49 -2.63 -5.96 -14.21
N MET A 50 -1.50 -5.61 -13.60
CA MET A 50 -1.01 -6.25 -12.38
C MET A 50 -1.94 -5.97 -11.20
N PHE A 51 -2.33 -7.01 -10.45
CA PHE A 51 -3.10 -6.88 -9.21
C PHE A 51 -2.21 -6.37 -8.08
N ASN A 52 -2.38 -5.12 -7.69
CA ASN A 52 -1.69 -4.48 -6.57
C ASN A 52 -2.54 -4.62 -5.32
N GLN A 53 -1.95 -5.08 -4.22
CA GLN A 53 -2.64 -5.26 -2.94
C GLN A 53 -1.69 -4.96 -1.79
N LEU A 54 -2.24 -4.50 -0.66
CA LEU A 54 -1.45 -4.20 0.54
C LEU A 54 -1.13 -5.45 1.34
N ASP A 55 -1.99 -6.46 1.30
CA ASP A 55 -1.86 -7.73 1.99
C ASP A 55 -2.79 -8.77 1.32
N SER A 56 -2.99 -9.91 1.97
CA SER A 56 -3.77 -11.03 1.45
C SER A 56 -4.15 -12.02 2.55
N HIS A 57 -4.79 -13.12 2.16
CA HIS A 57 -5.08 -14.27 3.00
C HIS A 57 -3.86 -15.15 3.35
N ASP A 58 -2.70 -14.91 2.71
CA ASP A 58 -1.43 -15.63 2.94
C ASP A 58 -0.40 -14.79 3.70
N THR A 59 -0.77 -13.58 4.12
CA THR A 59 0.13 -12.64 4.77
C THR A 59 -0.57 -11.96 5.95
N ALA A 60 0.18 -11.39 6.89
CA ALA A 60 -0.41 -10.53 7.91
C ALA A 60 -1.10 -9.31 7.29
N ARG A 61 -2.10 -8.78 7.99
CA ARG A 61 -2.79 -7.55 7.61
C ARG A 61 -1.81 -6.38 7.70
N PHE A 62 -1.83 -5.50 6.70
CA PHE A 62 -0.97 -4.34 6.62
C PHE A 62 -1.17 -3.39 7.81
N LYS A 63 -2.41 -3.25 8.29
CA LYS A 63 -2.71 -2.50 9.53
C LYS A 63 -1.93 -3.05 10.73
N SER A 64 -1.84 -4.37 10.88
CA SER A 64 -1.08 -5.01 11.97
C SER A 64 0.42 -4.80 11.82
N LEU A 65 0.94 -4.81 10.59
CA LEU A 65 2.36 -4.59 10.31
C LEU A 65 2.82 -3.17 10.66
N LEU A 66 1.94 -2.18 10.52
CA LEU A 66 2.24 -0.81 10.89
C LEU A 66 2.41 -0.64 12.42
N GLY A 67 1.81 -1.49 13.24
CA GLY A 67 1.94 -1.45 14.70
C GLY A 67 1.56 -0.09 15.29
N LYS A 68 2.55 0.68 15.76
CA LYS A 68 2.35 2.05 16.30
C LYS A 68 2.23 3.13 15.21
N ASP A 69 2.66 2.83 13.99
CA ASP A 69 2.70 3.75 12.85
C ASP A 69 1.42 3.67 11.99
N VAL A 70 0.26 3.33 12.57
CA VAL A 70 -1.04 3.22 11.84
C VAL A 70 -1.39 4.50 11.08
N ALA A 71 -0.87 5.65 11.51
CA ALA A 71 -1.01 6.92 10.80
C ALA A 71 -0.45 6.88 9.36
N ARG A 72 0.36 5.89 8.99
CA ARG A 72 0.85 5.66 7.62
C ARG A 72 -0.11 4.87 6.75
N LEU A 73 -1.17 4.27 7.31
CA LEU A 73 -2.16 3.50 6.55
C LEU A 73 -2.82 4.33 5.45
N PRO A 74 -3.30 5.57 5.70
CA PRO A 74 -3.85 6.42 4.63
C PRO A 74 -2.88 6.66 3.47
N LEU A 75 -1.58 6.76 3.74
CA LEU A 75 -0.56 6.94 2.70
C LEU A 75 -0.47 5.72 1.78
N ALA A 76 -0.52 4.51 2.34
CA ALA A 76 -0.55 3.27 1.57
C ALA A 76 -1.80 3.17 0.68
N VAL A 77 -2.97 3.59 1.19
CA VAL A 77 -4.22 3.65 0.43
C VAL A 77 -4.10 4.61 -0.74
N VAL A 78 -3.60 5.83 -0.52
CA VAL A 78 -3.39 6.80 -1.61
C VAL A 78 -2.44 6.22 -2.65
N TRP A 79 -1.36 5.58 -2.24
CA TRP A 79 -0.40 4.93 -3.15
C TRP A 79 -1.07 3.84 -3.98
N LEU A 80 -1.85 2.95 -3.36
CA LEU A 80 -2.58 1.86 -4.03
C LEU A 80 -3.47 2.36 -5.17
N PHE A 81 -4.16 3.48 -4.98
CA PHE A 81 -5.06 4.03 -5.99
C PHE A 81 -4.37 4.94 -7.02
N CYS A 82 -3.13 5.37 -6.78
CA CYS A 82 -2.37 6.22 -7.69
C CYS A 82 -1.32 5.44 -8.51
N TRP A 83 -0.93 4.25 -8.09
CA TRP A 83 0.07 3.44 -8.80
C TRP A 83 -0.49 2.74 -10.05
N PRO A 84 0.32 2.52 -11.10
CA PRO A 84 -0.05 1.68 -12.24
C PRO A 84 -0.40 0.25 -11.82
N GLY A 85 -1.46 -0.29 -12.40
CA GLY A 85 -2.01 -1.60 -12.06
C GLY A 85 -3.47 -1.54 -11.63
N VAL A 86 -4.01 -2.69 -11.24
CA VAL A 86 -5.37 -2.84 -10.74
C VAL A 86 -5.30 -2.87 -9.22
N PRO A 87 -5.86 -1.87 -8.51
CA PRO A 87 -5.92 -1.91 -7.05
C PRO A 87 -6.90 -2.99 -6.61
N CYS A 88 -6.41 -3.89 -5.77
CA CYS A 88 -7.14 -4.99 -5.16
C CYS A 88 -7.16 -4.77 -3.65
N ILE A 89 -8.35 -4.68 -3.09
CA ILE A 89 -8.58 -4.46 -1.66
C ILE A 89 -8.86 -5.82 -1.03
N TYR A 90 -8.12 -6.18 0.00
CA TYR A 90 -8.45 -7.36 0.79
C TYR A 90 -9.58 -6.99 1.77
N TYR A 91 -10.63 -7.81 1.82
CA TYR A 91 -11.87 -7.47 2.53
C TYR A 91 -11.58 -7.07 3.98
N GLY A 92 -12.12 -5.95 4.41
CA GLY A 92 -11.91 -5.48 5.78
C GLY A 92 -10.79 -4.45 5.91
N ASP A 93 -9.85 -4.36 4.96
CA ASP A 93 -8.79 -3.34 5.00
C ASP A 93 -9.39 -1.93 4.99
N GLU A 94 -10.45 -1.73 4.20
CA GLU A 94 -11.14 -0.45 4.05
C GLU A 94 -11.90 -0.02 5.31
N VAL A 95 -12.19 -0.95 6.22
CA VAL A 95 -12.81 -0.69 7.53
C VAL A 95 -11.83 -0.92 8.69
N GLY A 96 -10.56 -1.20 8.38
CA GLY A 96 -9.48 -1.31 9.36
C GLY A 96 -9.44 -2.63 10.13
N VAL A 97 -9.78 -3.76 9.51
CA VAL A 97 -9.57 -5.09 10.11
C VAL A 97 -8.07 -5.35 10.30
N ASP A 98 -7.70 -5.74 11.51
CA ASP A 98 -6.34 -6.16 11.88
C ASP A 98 -6.22 -7.70 11.88
N GLY A 99 -5.01 -8.23 11.88
CA GLY A 99 -4.76 -9.66 11.90
C GLY A 99 -3.29 -10.00 11.62
N ASN A 100 -2.75 -10.93 12.40
CA ASN A 100 -1.42 -11.48 12.17
C ASN A 100 -1.47 -12.48 11.00
N ASN A 101 -0.42 -13.29 10.86
CA ASN A 101 -0.34 -14.31 9.82
C ASN A 101 -1.50 -15.32 9.85
N ASP A 102 -1.68 -16.07 8.76
CA ASP A 102 -2.67 -17.15 8.65
C ASP A 102 -2.64 -18.06 9.90
N PRO A 103 -3.79 -18.36 10.54
CA PRO A 103 -5.18 -18.04 10.16
C PRO A 103 -5.72 -16.68 10.61
N PHE A 104 -4.96 -15.90 11.36
CA PHE A 104 -5.44 -14.68 12.01
C PHE A 104 -5.70 -13.51 11.04
N CYS A 105 -5.19 -13.58 9.80
CA CYS A 105 -5.51 -12.61 8.75
C CYS A 105 -6.92 -12.79 8.17
N ARG A 106 -7.63 -13.87 8.53
CA ARG A 106 -8.95 -14.26 7.99
C ARG A 106 -10.10 -14.02 8.98
N LYS A 107 -10.04 -12.93 9.76
CA LYS A 107 -11.12 -12.57 10.70
C LYS A 107 -12.45 -12.32 9.97
N PRO A 108 -13.60 -12.66 10.58
CA PRO A 108 -14.90 -12.29 10.04
C PRO A 108 -15.01 -10.78 9.80
N PHE A 109 -15.70 -10.40 8.73
CA PHE A 109 -15.93 -8.99 8.44
C PHE A 109 -16.84 -8.36 9.52
N PRO A 110 -16.48 -7.18 10.07
CA PRO A 110 -17.29 -6.52 11.09
C PRO A 110 -18.51 -5.85 10.43
N TRP A 111 -19.64 -6.55 10.38
CA TRP A 111 -20.87 -6.04 9.77
C TRP A 111 -21.54 -4.91 10.56
N ASP A 112 -21.27 -4.81 11.87
CA ASP A 112 -21.71 -3.68 12.69
C ASP A 112 -20.93 -2.42 12.29
N PRO A 113 -21.59 -1.37 11.77
CA PRO A 113 -20.92 -0.12 11.40
C PRO A 113 -20.17 0.56 12.56
N ALA A 114 -20.56 0.32 13.81
CA ALA A 114 -19.87 0.86 14.98
C ALA A 114 -18.45 0.28 15.17
N LEU A 115 -18.19 -0.90 14.58
CA LEU A 115 -16.89 -1.56 14.60
C LEU A 115 -16.01 -1.21 13.39
N GLN A 116 -16.51 -0.37 12.46
CA GLN A 116 -15.81 -0.01 11.23
C GLN A 116 -15.13 1.35 11.35
N ASP A 117 -13.93 1.48 10.79
CA ASP A 117 -13.30 2.79 10.61
C ASP A 117 -13.97 3.56 9.45
N ALA A 118 -14.96 4.39 9.79
CA ALA A 118 -15.71 5.20 8.83
C ALA A 118 -14.83 6.24 8.10
N THR A 119 -13.75 6.71 8.74
CA THR A 119 -12.83 7.69 8.14
C THR A 119 -11.99 7.03 7.06
N LEU A 120 -11.45 5.85 7.36
CA LEU A 120 -10.70 5.03 6.40
C LEU A 120 -11.58 4.60 5.24
N LEU A 121 -12.79 4.11 5.50
CA LEU A 121 -13.74 3.74 4.46
C LEU A 121 -14.08 4.95 3.56
N GLY A 122 -14.25 6.12 4.16
CA GLY A 122 -14.43 7.39 3.44
C GLY A 122 -13.25 7.70 2.51
N LEU A 123 -12.01 7.47 2.95
CA LEU A 123 -10.82 7.63 2.12
C LEU A 123 -10.83 6.67 0.92
N TYR A 124 -11.05 5.37 1.16
CA TYR A 124 -11.13 4.37 0.09
C TYR A 124 -12.18 4.75 -0.96
N LYS A 125 -13.38 5.17 -0.53
CA LYS A 125 -14.46 5.64 -1.43
C LYS A 125 -14.02 6.84 -2.26
N ARG A 126 -13.38 7.84 -1.65
CA ARG A 126 -12.87 9.02 -2.36
C ARG A 126 -11.79 8.66 -3.37
N MET A 127 -10.82 7.82 -2.99
CA MET A 127 -9.74 7.39 -3.88
C MET A 127 -10.24 6.54 -5.04
N ALA A 128 -11.19 5.64 -4.81
CA ALA A 128 -11.83 4.86 -5.87
C ALA A 128 -12.60 5.77 -6.86
N LYS A 129 -13.34 6.76 -6.35
CA LYS A 129 -14.02 7.76 -7.19
C LYS A 129 -13.02 8.58 -8.01
N LEU A 130 -11.93 9.04 -7.39
CA LEU A 130 -10.87 9.79 -8.06
C LEU A 130 -10.21 8.98 -9.18
N ARG A 131 -9.80 7.74 -8.90
CA ARG A 131 -9.21 6.84 -9.90
C ARG A 131 -10.17 6.55 -11.05
N LYS A 132 -11.46 6.34 -10.76
CA LYS A 132 -12.48 6.12 -11.80
C LYS A 132 -12.67 7.35 -12.69
N ALA A 133 -12.68 8.54 -12.12
CA ALA A 133 -12.87 9.80 -12.85
C ALA A 133 -11.66 10.18 -13.72
N ASN A 134 -10.45 9.76 -13.35
CA ASN A 134 -9.21 10.18 -14.01
C ASN A 134 -8.59 9.05 -14.83
N GLN A 135 -8.53 9.19 -16.15
CA GLN A 135 -7.87 8.20 -17.03
C GLN A 135 -6.37 8.13 -16.77
N ALA A 136 -5.72 9.24 -16.41
CA ALA A 136 -4.28 9.28 -16.11
C ALA A 136 -3.88 8.30 -15.00
N LEU A 137 -4.72 8.13 -13.96
CA LEU A 137 -4.46 7.18 -12.89
C LEU A 137 -4.59 5.71 -13.34
N ARG A 138 -5.34 5.44 -14.41
CA ARG A 138 -5.65 4.07 -14.90
C ARG A 138 -4.79 3.62 -16.07
N TYR A 139 -4.46 4.53 -16.97
CA TYR A 139 -3.79 4.24 -18.25
C TYR A 139 -2.61 5.17 -18.55
N GLY A 140 -2.35 6.16 -17.69
CA GLY A 140 -1.28 7.13 -17.90
C GLY A 140 0.11 6.53 -17.71
N GLY A 141 1.12 7.27 -18.18
CA GLY A 141 2.51 7.02 -17.81
C GLY A 141 2.74 7.30 -16.33
N CYS A 142 3.77 6.66 -15.76
CA CYS A 142 4.20 6.88 -14.38
C CYS A 142 5.62 7.44 -14.39
N GLN A 143 5.78 8.64 -13.86
CA GLN A 143 7.05 9.32 -13.71
C GLN A 143 7.24 9.74 -12.25
N VAL A 144 8.38 9.39 -11.68
CA VAL A 144 8.77 9.80 -10.34
C VAL A 144 9.37 11.19 -10.41
N ILE A 145 8.81 12.12 -9.64
CA ILE A 145 9.27 13.52 -9.63
C ILE A 145 10.31 13.78 -8.53
N TYR A 146 10.19 13.11 -7.38
CA TYR A 146 11.10 13.29 -6.25
C TYR A 146 11.21 12.03 -5.40
N ALA A 147 12.43 11.69 -4.98
CA ALA A 147 12.72 10.64 -4.01
C ALA A 147 13.93 11.03 -3.16
N GLY A 148 13.69 11.55 -1.96
CA GLY A 148 14.74 11.98 -1.04
C GLY A 148 15.31 10.84 -0.19
N ARG A 149 16.60 10.94 0.19
CA ARG A 149 17.25 10.03 1.15
C ARG A 149 16.98 10.35 2.63
N LYS A 150 16.38 11.51 2.95
CA LYS A 150 16.20 11.92 4.35
C LYS A 150 15.06 11.14 5.01
N ARG A 151 15.41 10.35 6.03
CA ARG A 151 14.45 9.87 7.05
C ARG A 151 13.96 11.04 7.90
N GLY A 152 12.71 10.93 8.38
CA GLY A 152 12.16 11.80 9.41
C GLY A 152 13.16 11.99 10.57
N GLY A 153 13.56 13.25 10.74
CA GLY A 153 14.43 13.77 11.78
C GLY A 153 14.12 15.25 11.85
N ILE A 154 13.83 15.71 13.07
CA ILE A 154 13.41 17.06 13.45
C ILE A 154 14.24 18.11 12.70
N CYS A 155 13.60 18.95 11.88
CA CYS A 155 14.20 20.21 11.45
C CYS A 155 14.06 21.20 12.62
N SER A 156 15.07 21.24 13.49
CA SER A 156 15.40 22.42 14.28
C SER A 156 16.45 23.23 13.51
N GLY A 157 16.19 24.53 13.31
CA GLY A 157 17.05 25.49 12.62
C GLY A 157 16.62 25.67 11.16
N VAL A 158 16.18 26.82 10.70
CA VAL A 158 16.55 28.21 11.06
C VAL A 158 15.39 29.00 11.64
#